data_AF-A0A6J6DSM6-F1
#
_entry.id   AF-A0A6J6DSM6-F1
#
_cell.length_a   1.000
_cell.length_b   1.000
_cell.length_c   1.000
_cell.angle_alpha   90.00
_cell.angle_beta   90.00
_cell.angle_gamma   90.00
#
_symmetry.space_group_name_H-M   'P 1'
#
loop_
_entity.id
_entity.type
_entity.pdbx_description
1 polymer ?
#
loop_
_entity_poly.entity_id
_entity_poly.type
_entity_poly.pdbx_seq_one_letter_code
_entity_poly.pdbx_strand_id
1 'polypeptide(L)'
;MIPRTEIYGGLDTLENLKKGGRIGSAKALLGSMLSVKPIIHIADGAVEEAGKQRTRKRALEWMRDQLFAEGPVEKLSILHGQAPDIDVFLDMISERYPREQIRLGTIGAVIGTHGGPGVIGMCYLRP
;
A
#
# COMPACT_ATOMS: atom_id res chain seq x y z
N MET A 1 -14.58 -8.91 4.50
CA MET A 1 -13.37 -9.01 3.67
C MET A 1 -13.27 -10.44 3.15
N ILE A 2 -12.67 -10.68 1.98
CA ILE A 2 -12.42 -12.07 1.56
C ILE A 2 -11.37 -12.65 2.51
N PRO A 3 -11.60 -13.82 3.13
CA PRO A 3 -10.60 -14.45 4.01
C PRO A 3 -9.23 -14.57 3.32
N ARG A 4 -8.15 -14.47 4.10
CA ARG A 4 -6.75 -14.56 3.63
C ARG A 4 -6.27 -13.41 2.72
N THR A 5 -7.06 -12.36 2.54
CA THR A 5 -6.64 -11.19 1.75
C THR A 5 -5.92 -10.19 2.62
N GLU A 6 -4.70 -9.83 2.24
CA GLU A 6 -3.92 -8.77 2.88
C GLU A 6 -3.80 -7.59 1.91
N ILE A 7 -4.00 -6.37 2.41
CA ILE A 7 -3.96 -5.15 1.59
C ILE A 7 -3.16 -4.07 2.28
N TYR A 8 -2.03 -3.69 1.68
CA TYR A 8 -1.17 -2.60 2.14
C TYR A 8 -1.19 -1.44 1.17
N GLY A 9 -1.08 -0.22 1.69
CA GLY A 9 -0.98 1.00 0.89
C GLY A 9 0.14 1.90 1.36
N GLY A 10 1.09 2.21 0.49
CA GLY A 10 2.08 3.27 0.69
C GLY A 10 1.54 4.60 0.14
N LEU A 11 1.38 5.60 1.00
CA LEU A 11 0.83 6.91 0.63
C LEU A 11 1.86 8.02 0.85
N ASP A 12 1.66 9.16 0.19
CA ASP A 12 2.45 10.37 0.45
C ASP A 12 2.00 11.15 1.68
N THR A 13 0.71 11.06 2.01
CA THR A 13 0.06 11.74 3.14
C THR A 13 -1.25 11.05 3.50
N LEU A 14 -1.74 11.23 4.73
CA LEU A 14 -3.07 10.77 5.17
C LEU A 14 -4.14 11.85 5.00
N GLU A 15 -3.79 13.06 4.52
CA GLU A 15 -4.75 14.16 4.41
C GLU A 15 -5.94 13.84 3.50
N ASN A 16 -5.75 13.04 2.45
CA ASN A 16 -6.84 12.62 1.56
C ASN A 16 -7.81 11.65 2.24
N LEU A 17 -7.28 10.66 2.98
CA LEU A 17 -8.07 9.76 3.82
C LEU A 17 -8.85 10.52 4.90
N LYS A 18 -8.20 11.49 5.54
CA LYS A 18 -8.79 12.35 6.58
C LYS A 18 -9.94 13.19 6.01
N LYS A 19 -9.70 13.95 4.93
CA LYS A 19 -10.72 14.78 4.28
C LYS A 19 -11.89 13.95 3.78
N GLY A 20 -11.63 12.76 3.27
CA GLY A 20 -12.65 11.84 2.78
C GLY A 20 -13.35 10.99 3.85
N GLY A 21 -13.00 11.13 5.13
CA GLY A 21 -13.64 10.37 6.22
C GLY A 21 -13.32 8.87 6.25
N ARG A 22 -12.29 8.42 5.52
CA ARG A 22 -11.89 7.00 5.40
C ARG A 22 -10.61 6.65 6.15
N ILE A 23 -10.10 7.55 6.98
CA ILE A 23 -8.83 7.36 7.71
C ILE A 23 -8.86 6.27 8.78
N GLY A 24 -10.04 5.90 9.30
CA GLY A 24 -10.16 4.83 10.28
C GLY A 24 -9.28 5.03 11.52
N SER A 25 -8.65 3.95 11.99
CA SER A 25 -7.73 3.95 13.13
C SER A 25 -6.35 4.51 12.78
N ALA A 26 -6.00 4.61 11.48
CA ALA A 26 -4.78 5.27 11.03
C ALA A 26 -4.74 6.78 11.38
N LYS A 27 -5.79 7.34 11.98
CA LYS A 27 -5.79 8.69 12.58
C LYS A 27 -4.67 8.84 13.63
N ALA A 28 -4.25 7.77 14.28
CA ALA A 28 -3.14 7.78 15.24
C ALA A 28 -1.82 8.30 14.63
N LEU A 29 -1.62 8.08 13.33
CA LEU A 29 -0.44 8.56 12.60
C LEU A 29 -0.38 10.09 12.43
N LEU A 30 -1.51 10.80 12.56
CA LEU A 30 -1.60 12.26 12.32
C LEU A 30 -0.65 13.08 13.21
N GLY A 31 -0.43 12.68 14.46
CA GLY A 31 0.48 13.37 15.37
C GLY A 31 1.96 13.28 14.98
N SER A 32 2.32 12.31 14.13
CA SER A 32 3.70 12.07 13.67
C SER A 32 3.92 12.35 12.19
N MET A 33 2.93 12.95 11.50
CA MET A 33 2.96 13.14 10.05
C MET A 33 3.97 14.16 9.52
N LEU A 34 4.53 15.01 10.39
CA LEU A 34 5.58 15.92 9.96
C LEU A 34 6.80 15.09 9.51
N SER A 35 7.02 15.01 8.20
CA SER A 35 8.19 14.38 7.57
C SER A 35 8.21 12.84 7.50
N VAL A 36 7.05 12.17 7.49
CA VAL A 36 6.98 10.71 7.25
C VAL A 36 6.04 10.33 6.11
N LYS A 37 6.31 9.17 5.51
CA LYS A 37 5.52 8.48 4.51
C LYS A 37 4.73 7.36 5.20
N PRO A 38 3.40 7.50 5.32
CA PRO A 38 2.56 6.51 5.97
C PRO A 38 2.43 5.24 5.13
N ILE A 39 2.25 4.13 5.83
CA ILE A 39 1.85 2.85 5.27
C ILE A 39 0.61 2.41 6.03
N ILE A 40 -0.44 2.07 5.30
CA ILE A 40 -1.70 1.59 5.87
C ILE A 40 -1.90 0.12 5.58
N HIS A 41 -2.71 -0.52 6.41
CA HIS A 41 -3.28 -1.84 6.17
C HIS A 41 -4.81 -1.70 6.12
N ILE A 42 -5.48 -2.52 5.31
CA ILE A 42 -6.94 -2.64 5.38
C ILE A 42 -7.27 -3.92 6.14
N ALA A 43 -7.75 -3.79 7.37
CA ALA A 43 -8.26 -4.89 8.18
C ALA A 43 -9.76 -4.69 8.42
N ASP A 44 -10.55 -5.75 8.26
CA ASP A 44 -12.01 -5.75 8.49
C ASP A 44 -12.78 -4.60 7.81
N GLY A 45 -12.26 -4.12 6.68
CA GLY A 45 -12.86 -3.02 5.90
C GLY A 45 -12.55 -1.62 6.45
N ALA A 46 -11.72 -1.50 7.47
CA ALA A 46 -11.22 -0.25 8.01
C ALA A 46 -9.77 0.00 7.61
N VAL A 47 -9.38 1.28 7.55
CA VAL A 47 -7.99 1.69 7.32
C VAL A 47 -7.27 1.77 8.66
N GLU A 48 -6.18 1.02 8.78
CA GLU A 48 -5.35 0.91 9.97
C GLU A 48 -3.90 1.33 9.69
N GLU A 49 -3.16 1.66 10.75
CA GLU A 49 -1.71 1.90 10.67
C GLU A 49 -0.97 0.59 10.46
N ALA A 50 -0.19 0.50 9.39
CA ALA A 50 0.76 -0.59 9.17
C ALA A 50 2.19 -0.17 9.54
N GLY A 51 2.53 1.10 9.30
CA GLY A 51 3.82 1.65 9.65
C GLY A 51 4.03 3.05 9.10
N LYS A 52 5.23 3.58 9.31
CA LYS A 52 5.66 4.88 8.78
C LYS A 52 7.15 4.89 8.53
N GLN A 53 7.55 5.51 7.44
CA GLN A 53 8.96 5.59 7.03
C GLN A 53 9.34 7.03 6.72
N ARG A 54 10.60 7.41 6.89
CA ARG A 54 11.03 8.80 6.62
C ARG A 54 11.01 9.15 5.13
N THR A 55 11.21 8.17 4.26
CA THR A 55 11.31 8.38 2.81
C THR A 55 10.41 7.42 2.05
N ARG A 56 10.05 7.81 0.83
CA ARG A 56 9.17 7.02 -0.05
C ARG A 56 9.81 5.67 -0.40
N LYS A 57 11.10 5.68 -0.75
CA LYS A 57 11.88 4.45 -0.98
C LYS A 57 11.81 3.48 0.21
N ARG A 58 12.00 3.97 1.44
CA ARG A 58 11.92 3.14 2.65
C ARG A 58 10.51 2.58 2.88
N ALA A 59 9.46 3.32 2.53
CA ALA A 59 8.09 2.82 2.60
C ALA A 59 7.84 1.67 1.62
N LEU A 60 8.37 1.77 0.40
CA LEU A 60 8.28 0.71 -0.61
C LEU A 60 9.11 -0.52 -0.23
N GLU A 61 10.33 -0.33 0.28
CA GLU A 61 11.14 -1.42 0.84
C GLU A 61 10.41 -2.13 1.98
N TRP A 62 9.75 -1.39 2.87
CA TRP A 62 8.96 -1.98 3.95
C TRP A 62 7.80 -2.83 3.41
N MET A 63 7.07 -2.36 2.38
CA MET A 63 6.00 -3.13 1.75
C MET A 63 6.53 -4.42 1.10
N ARG A 64 7.67 -4.35 0.40
CA ARG A 64 8.35 -5.55 -0.12
C ARG A 64 8.68 -6.51 1.01
N ASP A 65 9.21 -6.00 2.12
CA ASP A 65 9.63 -6.84 3.25
C ASP A 65 8.45 -7.57 3.89
N GLN A 66 7.26 -6.93 3.98
CA GLN A 66 6.04 -7.62 4.42
C GLN A 66 5.65 -8.75 3.47
N LEU A 67 5.65 -8.50 2.16
CA LEU A 67 5.35 -9.53 1.16
C LEU A 67 6.37 -10.69 1.22
N PHE A 68 7.65 -10.39 1.46
CA PHE A 68 8.70 -11.40 1.50
C PHE A 68 8.71 -12.19 2.80
N ALA A 69 8.25 -11.59 3.90
CA ALA A 69 8.09 -12.24 5.19
C ALA A 69 6.91 -13.22 5.20
N GLU A 70 5.83 -12.93 4.47
CA GLU A 70 4.70 -13.86 4.31
C GLU A 70 5.13 -15.18 3.63
N GLY A 71 6.12 -15.13 2.72
CA GLY A 71 6.52 -16.27 1.91
C GLY A 71 5.73 -16.31 0.59
N PRO A 72 5.54 -17.50 -0.04
CA PRO A 72 4.77 -17.63 -1.27
C PRO A 72 3.31 -17.20 -1.09
N VAL A 73 2.75 -16.44 -2.04
CA VAL A 73 1.34 -16.01 -2.05
C VAL A 73 0.63 -16.47 -3.33
N GLU A 74 -0.68 -16.74 -3.27
CA GLU A 74 -1.41 -17.32 -4.42
C GLU A 74 -1.67 -16.32 -5.56
N LYS A 75 -2.00 -15.07 -5.21
CA LYS A 75 -2.34 -14.01 -6.16
C LYS A 75 -1.75 -12.71 -5.66
N LEU A 76 -0.95 -12.04 -6.48
CA LEU A 76 -0.38 -10.74 -6.16
C LEU A 76 -0.91 -9.70 -7.15
N SER A 77 -1.49 -8.62 -6.61
CA SER A 77 -1.95 -7.47 -7.39
C SER A 77 -1.32 -6.20 -6.86
N ILE A 78 -0.75 -5.40 -7.76
CA ILE A 78 -0.26 -4.06 -7.46
C ILE A 78 -1.14 -3.06 -8.19
N LEU A 79 -1.71 -2.12 -7.44
CA LEU A 79 -2.49 -1.02 -8.01
C LEU A 79 -1.87 0.31 -7.64
N HIS A 80 -1.82 1.28 -8.55
CA HIS A 80 -1.23 2.59 -8.25
C HIS A 80 -2.10 3.77 -8.71
N GLY A 81 -1.98 4.89 -8.02
CA GLY A 81 -2.62 6.16 -8.35
C GLY A 81 -1.68 7.07 -9.13
N GLN A 82 -1.30 6.67 -10.36
CA GLN A 82 -0.30 7.40 -11.19
C GLN A 82 1.05 7.59 -10.47
N ALA A 83 1.47 6.61 -9.67
CA ALA A 83 2.77 6.62 -9.01
C ALA A 83 3.92 6.62 -10.03
N PRO A 84 4.85 7.60 -9.98
CA PRO A 84 5.96 7.70 -10.93
C PRO A 84 7.05 6.65 -10.70
N ASP A 85 7.03 5.97 -9.55
CA ASP A 85 8.00 4.96 -9.12
C ASP A 85 7.36 3.57 -9.02
N ILE A 86 6.28 3.33 -9.76
CA ILE A 86 5.66 2.00 -9.84
C ILE A 86 6.64 0.95 -10.37
N ASP A 87 7.39 1.26 -11.43
CA ASP A 87 8.38 0.33 -11.99
C ASP A 87 9.51 0.03 -11.00
N VAL A 88 9.92 1.01 -10.20
CA VAL A 88 10.91 0.82 -9.14
C VAL A 88 10.40 -0.18 -8.11
N PHE A 89 9.13 -0.09 -7.71
CA PHE A 89 8.55 -1.04 -6.78
C PHE A 89 8.39 -2.45 -7.38
N LEU A 90 8.00 -2.54 -8.66
CA LEU A 90 7.91 -3.81 -9.37
C LEU A 90 9.28 -4.50 -9.47
N ASP A 91 10.35 -3.76 -9.75
CA ASP A 91 11.71 -4.27 -9.75
C ASP A 91 12.12 -4.80 -8.37
N MET A 92 11.77 -4.08 -7.29
CA MET A 92 12.08 -4.51 -5.92
C MET A 92 11.49 -5.87 -5.53
N ILE A 93 10.34 -6.26 -6.10
CA ILE A 93 9.67 -7.54 -5.79
C ILE A 93 9.92 -8.62 -6.86
N SER A 94 10.47 -8.23 -8.01
CA SER A 94 10.65 -9.09 -9.20
C SER A 94 11.49 -10.34 -8.97
N GLU A 95 12.42 -10.31 -8.00
CA GLU A 95 13.27 -11.45 -7.64
C GLU A 95 12.45 -12.68 -7.22
N ARG A 96 11.32 -12.46 -6.53
CA ARG A 96 10.42 -13.53 -6.08
C ARG A 96 9.12 -13.59 -6.87
N TYR A 97 8.71 -12.46 -7.44
CA TYR A 97 7.43 -12.31 -8.13
C TYR A 97 7.67 -11.69 -9.51
N PRO A 98 7.93 -12.50 -10.55
CA PRO A 98 8.10 -12.00 -11.91
C PRO A 98 6.94 -11.11 -12.35
N ARG A 99 7.25 -10.06 -13.12
CA ARG A 99 6.28 -9.02 -13.51
C ARG A 99 5.05 -9.61 -14.21
N GLU A 100 5.22 -10.67 -14.98
CA GLU A 100 4.16 -11.36 -15.73
C GLU A 100 3.13 -12.06 -14.82
N GLN A 101 3.51 -12.36 -13.58
CA GLN A 101 2.64 -12.97 -12.57
C GLN A 101 1.93 -11.93 -11.69
N ILE A 102 2.34 -10.67 -11.79
CA ILE A 102 1.76 -9.57 -11.02
C ILE A 102 0.60 -8.97 -11.81
N ARG A 103 -0.59 -8.95 -11.20
CA ARG A 103 -1.70 -8.17 -11.74
C ARG A 103 -1.47 -6.69 -11.45
N LEU A 104 -0.94 -5.97 -12.42
CA LEU A 104 -0.77 -4.52 -12.36
C LEU A 104 -2.05 -3.79 -12.81
N GLY A 105 -2.40 -2.69 -12.13
CA GLY A 105 -3.51 -1.85 -12.55
C GLY A 105 -3.49 -0.45 -11.96
N THR A 106 -4.40 0.41 -12.41
CA THR A 106 -4.59 1.74 -11.85
C THR A 106 -5.70 1.73 -10.82
N ILE A 107 -5.51 2.47 -9.73
CA ILE A 107 -6.56 2.68 -8.73
C ILE A 107 -7.67 3.55 -9.33
N GLY A 108 -8.91 3.06 -9.29
CA GLY A 108 -10.09 3.79 -9.77
C GLY A 108 -10.39 5.05 -8.96
N ALA A 109 -11.18 5.97 -9.55
CA ALA A 109 -11.40 7.32 -9.03
C ALA A 109 -11.80 7.38 -7.55
N VAL A 110 -12.73 6.52 -7.10
CA VAL A 110 -13.24 6.53 -5.72
C VAL A 110 -12.14 6.24 -4.70
N ILE A 111 -11.39 5.15 -4.91
CA ILE A 111 -10.28 4.78 -4.02
C ILE A 111 -9.15 5.81 -4.17
N GLY A 112 -8.89 6.29 -5.40
CA GLY A 112 -7.87 7.30 -5.69
C GLY A 112 -8.11 8.64 -4.99
N THR A 113 -9.36 9.08 -4.85
CA THR A 113 -9.71 10.30 -4.07
C THR A 113 -9.24 10.21 -2.62
N HIS A 114 -9.27 9.01 -2.04
CA HIS A 114 -8.85 8.78 -0.66
C HIS A 114 -7.36 8.44 -0.53
N GLY A 115 -6.82 7.61 -1.42
CA GLY A 115 -5.40 7.24 -1.42
C GLY A 115 -4.48 8.39 -1.83
N GLY A 116 -4.99 9.33 -2.63
CA GLY A 116 -4.23 10.44 -3.18
C GLY A 116 -3.37 10.05 -4.39
N PRO A 117 -2.79 11.05 -5.07
CA PRO A 117 -1.82 10.80 -6.13
C PRO A 117 -0.58 10.10 -5.57
N GLY A 118 0.04 9.26 -6.38
CA GLY A 118 1.27 8.56 -6.00
C GLY A 118 1.06 7.37 -5.05
N VAL A 119 -0.15 7.05 -4.63
CA VAL A 119 -0.37 5.84 -3.81
C VAL A 119 0.05 4.57 -4.57
N ILE A 120 0.68 3.63 -3.87
CA ILE A 120 0.89 2.26 -4.34
C ILE A 120 0.20 1.32 -3.35
N GLY A 121 -0.75 0.55 -3.87
CA GLY A 121 -1.45 -0.51 -3.15
C GLY A 121 -0.91 -1.88 -3.55
N MET A 122 -0.69 -2.73 -2.56
CA MET A 122 -0.29 -4.13 -2.71
C MET A 122 -1.35 -5.00 -2.07
N CYS A 123 -1.89 -5.94 -2.84
CA CYS A 123 -2.91 -6.87 -2.40
C CYS A 123 -2.46 -8.29 -2.70
N TYR A 124 -2.56 -9.19 -1.74
CA TYR A 124 -2.28 -10.60 -1.98
C TYR A 124 -3.20 -11.54 -1.21
N LEU A 125 -3.25 -12.80 -1.67
CA LEU A 125 -3.89 -13.91 -0.97
C LEU A 125 -2.84 -14.76 -0.29
N ARG A 126 -2.96 -14.92 1.04
CA ARG A 126 -2.17 -15.90 1.79
C ARG A 126 -2.52 -17.33 1.35
N PRO A 127 -1.57 -18.29 1.49
CA PRO A 127 -1.75 -19.70 1.12
C PRO A 127 -2.97 -20.40 1.76
#